data_AF-A0A930AXW9-F1
#
_entry.id   AF-A0A930AXW9-F1
#
_cell.length_a   1.000
_cell.length_b   1.000
_cell.length_c   1.000
_cell.angle_alpha   90.00
_cell.angle_beta   90.00
_cell.angle_gamma   90.00
#
_symmetry.space_group_name_H-M   'P 1'
#
loop_
_entity.id
_entity.type
_entity.pdbx_description
1 polymer ?
#
loop_
_entity_poly.entity_id
_entity_poly.type
_entity_poly.pdbx_seq_one_letter_code
_entity_poly.pdbx_strand_id
1 'polypeptide(L)'
;CVSNYGILDQVFAIRWIRKNIEAFGGDPDNITLFGQSAGAISVQTLISSPTTRGMIAKAIMQSGAGVDNPIFKHKTVEEAYETGEEIMKLVGAKNIQALRQIPAQKLVDILPKLSKHDNRLLFGPVVDGFVLEDTLDELAKRGDVQDIPYIIGANGNDFGLGVDEPMRKSKYYQSMIDFANLRNQHQGKPTYLYLFNRKLPSDDAGAFHSAELWYMFGTLSRCWREMEVRDYKISDEMVSAWTNFMKSSEPGKGWKPYTEENSFIRMFL
;
A
#
# COMPACT_ATOMS: atom_id res chain seq x y z
N CYS A 1 5.32 21.82 -10.30
CA CYS A 1 5.25 22.28 -8.90
C CYS A 1 5.59 21.08 -8.01
N VAL A 2 6.25 21.28 -6.87
CA VAL A 2 6.59 20.15 -5.99
C VAL A 2 5.38 19.85 -5.10
N SER A 3 4.66 18.77 -5.40
CA SER A 3 3.67 18.15 -4.52
C SER A 3 4.32 16.91 -3.86
N ASN A 4 3.52 15.98 -3.33
CA ASN A 4 4.02 14.67 -2.89
C ASN A 4 5.11 14.68 -1.80
N TYR A 5 5.18 15.72 -0.95
CA TYR A 5 6.22 15.84 0.09
C TYR A 5 6.33 14.59 0.99
N GLY A 6 5.22 14.00 1.41
CA GLY A 6 5.24 12.77 2.21
C GLY A 6 5.81 11.56 1.47
N ILE A 7 5.68 11.49 0.14
CA ILE A 7 6.35 10.47 -0.68
C ILE A 7 7.83 10.82 -0.83
N LEU A 8 8.18 12.10 -1.04
CA LEU A 8 9.57 12.54 -1.15
C LEU A 8 10.37 12.27 0.14
N ASP A 9 9.73 12.35 1.31
CA ASP A 9 10.33 11.92 2.58
C ASP A 9 10.68 10.42 2.56
N GLN A 10 9.79 9.59 2.00
CA GLN A 10 10.06 8.15 1.83
C GLN A 10 11.13 7.89 0.76
N VAL A 11 11.16 8.65 -0.34
CA VAL A 11 12.25 8.60 -1.34
C VAL A 11 13.59 8.92 -0.68
N PHE A 12 13.63 9.97 0.16
CA PHE A 12 14.83 10.31 0.93
C PHE A 12 15.24 9.18 1.87
N ALA A 13 14.29 8.58 2.59
CA ALA A 13 14.55 7.45 3.47
C ALA A 13 15.15 6.25 2.71
N ILE A 14 14.62 5.91 1.54
CA ILE A 14 15.16 4.82 0.69
C ILE A 14 16.60 5.13 0.26
N ARG A 15 16.87 6.36 -0.19
CA ARG A 15 18.23 6.78 -0.56
C ARG A 15 19.19 6.70 0.62
N TRP A 16 18.73 7.10 1.82
CA TRP A 16 19.52 6.98 3.03
C TRP A 16 19.80 5.50 3.37
N ILE A 17 18.79 4.62 3.30
CA ILE A 17 18.96 3.18 3.53
C ILE A 17 19.99 2.63 2.54
N ARG A 18 19.82 2.85 1.24
CA ARG A 18 20.79 2.39 0.22
C ARG A 18 22.21 2.83 0.50
N LYS A 19 22.40 4.06 0.99
CA LYS A 19 23.73 4.62 1.27
C LYS A 19 24.35 4.08 2.56
N ASN A 20 23.56 3.66 3.55
CA ASN A 20 24.05 3.44 4.91
C ASN A 20 23.78 2.04 5.46
N ILE A 21 22.90 1.23 4.86
CA ILE A 21 22.41 -0.01 5.48
C ILE A 21 23.51 -1.09 5.62
N GLU A 22 24.55 -1.05 4.79
CA GLU A 22 25.73 -1.93 4.93
C GLU A 22 26.39 -1.79 6.30
N ALA A 23 26.44 -0.57 6.87
CA ALA A 23 27.01 -0.34 8.19
C ALA A 23 26.21 -1.03 9.33
N PHE A 24 24.96 -1.42 9.03
CA PHE A 24 24.08 -2.16 9.94
C PHE A 24 24.00 -3.66 9.57
N GLY A 25 24.81 -4.12 8.61
CA GLY A 25 24.82 -5.50 8.13
C GLY A 25 23.71 -5.86 7.14
N GLY A 26 23.02 -4.86 6.58
CA GLY A 26 22.03 -5.09 5.52
C GLY A 26 22.64 -4.97 4.12
N ASP A 27 21.90 -5.47 3.13
CA ASP A 27 22.28 -5.44 1.72
C ASP A 27 21.53 -4.29 1.00
N PRO A 28 22.23 -3.26 0.48
CA PRO A 28 21.61 -2.12 -0.16
C PRO A 28 20.97 -2.47 -1.51
N ASP A 29 21.33 -3.59 -2.12
CA ASP A 29 20.76 -4.07 -3.38
C ASP A 29 19.60 -5.05 -3.18
N ASN A 30 19.32 -5.44 -1.94
CA ASN A 30 18.19 -6.29 -1.58
C ASN A 30 17.15 -5.60 -0.67
N ILE A 31 16.74 -4.38 -1.04
CA ILE A 31 15.71 -3.62 -0.31
C ILE A 31 14.31 -4.10 -0.71
N THR A 32 13.53 -4.57 0.26
CA THR A 32 12.10 -4.86 0.08
C THR A 32 11.26 -3.76 0.71
N LEU A 33 10.41 -3.10 -0.07
CA LEU A 33 9.40 -2.19 0.49
C LEU A 33 8.14 -2.95 0.85
N PHE A 34 7.54 -2.64 1.99
CA PHE A 34 6.25 -3.18 2.38
C PHE A 34 5.42 -2.18 3.15
N GLY A 35 4.10 -2.24 2.96
CA GLY A 35 3.17 -1.32 3.60
C GLY A 35 1.74 -1.83 3.57
N GLN A 36 0.93 -1.29 4.48
CA GLN A 36 -0.50 -1.59 4.61
C GLN A 36 -1.32 -0.32 4.36
N SER A 37 -2.48 -0.45 3.69
CA SER A 37 -3.39 0.68 3.42
C SER A 37 -2.69 1.83 2.69
N ALA A 38 -2.72 3.05 3.23
CA ALA A 38 -1.97 4.19 2.69
C ALA A 38 -0.45 3.91 2.53
N GLY A 39 0.11 3.03 3.36
CA GLY A 39 1.48 2.54 3.19
C GLY A 39 1.63 1.67 1.95
N ALA A 40 0.68 0.81 1.63
CA ALA A 40 0.67 0.04 0.38
C ALA A 40 0.51 0.95 -0.85
N ILE A 41 -0.32 2.00 -0.75
CA ILE A 41 -0.45 3.01 -1.81
C ILE A 41 0.90 3.69 -2.02
N SER A 42 1.59 4.04 -0.92
CA SER A 42 2.92 4.64 -0.99
C SER A 42 3.94 3.68 -1.64
N VAL A 43 3.91 2.39 -1.30
CA VAL A 43 4.74 1.37 -1.97
C VAL A 43 4.46 1.35 -3.47
N GLN A 44 3.18 1.32 -3.88
CA GLN A 44 2.81 1.33 -5.29
C GLN A 44 3.27 2.61 -6.01
N THR A 45 3.19 3.77 -5.34
CA THR A 45 3.74 5.03 -5.83
C THR A 45 5.25 4.93 -6.06
N LEU A 46 5.99 4.41 -5.07
CA LEU A 46 7.45 4.32 -5.13
C LEU A 46 7.95 3.30 -6.16
N ILE A 47 7.26 2.19 -6.39
CA ILE A 47 7.65 1.26 -7.46
C ILE A 47 7.33 1.79 -8.87
N SER A 48 6.40 2.74 -8.97
CA SER A 48 5.98 3.34 -10.24
C SER A 48 6.67 4.68 -10.54
N SER A 49 7.38 5.24 -9.56
CA SER A 49 8.05 6.53 -9.68
C SER A 49 9.41 6.43 -10.38
N PRO A 50 9.76 7.40 -11.27
CA PRO A 50 11.12 7.51 -11.79
C PRO A 50 12.13 7.87 -10.70
N THR A 51 11.71 8.51 -9.60
CA THR A 51 12.60 9.01 -8.54
C THR A 51 13.29 7.91 -7.71
N THR A 52 12.78 6.68 -7.81
CA THR A 52 13.16 5.46 -7.07
C THR A 52 13.44 4.28 -7.99
N ARG A 53 13.51 4.49 -9.31
CA ARG A 53 13.81 3.45 -10.30
C ARG A 53 15.15 2.79 -9.96
N GLY A 54 15.16 1.47 -9.85
CA GLY A 54 16.38 0.69 -9.54
C GLY A 54 16.83 0.75 -8.07
N MET A 55 16.03 1.35 -7.18
CA MET A 55 16.36 1.42 -5.75
C MET A 55 15.72 0.30 -4.92
N ILE A 56 14.72 -0.38 -5.48
CA ILE A 56 13.84 -1.33 -4.79
C ILE A 56 14.01 -2.70 -5.46
N ALA A 57 14.23 -3.74 -4.66
CA ALA A 57 14.43 -5.10 -5.16
C ALA A 57 13.13 -5.92 -5.20
N LYS A 58 12.22 -5.66 -4.27
CA LYS A 58 10.95 -6.38 -4.08
C LYS A 58 9.91 -5.48 -3.42
N ALA A 59 8.63 -5.80 -3.56
CA ALA A 59 7.58 -5.06 -2.89
C ALA A 59 6.46 -5.96 -2.33
N ILE A 60 5.90 -5.56 -1.19
CA ILE A 60 4.74 -6.20 -0.56
C ILE A 60 3.66 -5.15 -0.31
N MET A 61 2.46 -5.37 -0.82
CA MET A 61 1.37 -4.41 -0.75
C MET A 61 0.15 -5.03 -0.09
N GLN A 62 -0.24 -4.52 1.07
CA GLN A 62 -1.27 -5.12 1.92
C GLN A 62 -2.50 -4.21 2.00
N SER A 63 -3.66 -4.67 1.52
CA SER A 63 -4.93 -3.95 1.64
C SER A 63 -4.84 -2.48 1.23
N GLY A 64 -4.25 -2.16 0.07
CA GLY A 64 -4.05 -0.78 -0.36
C GLY A 64 -3.25 -0.61 -1.64
N ALA A 65 -3.41 -1.51 -2.59
CA ALA A 65 -2.74 -1.44 -3.89
C ALA A 65 -3.56 -2.18 -4.94
N GLY A 66 -3.13 -2.07 -6.19
CA GLY A 66 -3.78 -2.67 -7.35
C GLY A 66 -4.11 -1.62 -8.40
N VAL A 67 -4.96 -1.97 -9.35
CA VAL A 67 -5.47 -1.03 -10.37
C VAL A 67 -6.99 -0.96 -10.35
N ASP A 68 -7.55 0.07 -10.98
CA ASP A 68 -8.98 0.26 -11.21
C ASP A 68 -9.82 0.31 -9.91
N ASN A 69 -9.17 0.67 -8.79
CA ASN A 69 -9.84 0.93 -7.52
C ASN A 69 -10.17 2.43 -7.39
N PRO A 70 -11.46 2.84 -7.36
CA PRO A 70 -11.84 4.25 -7.31
C PRO A 70 -11.27 5.03 -6.13
N ILE A 71 -10.97 4.37 -5.02
CA ILE A 71 -10.41 4.99 -3.81
C ILE A 71 -8.97 5.48 -4.07
N PHE A 72 -8.21 4.77 -4.92
CA PHE A 72 -6.79 5.03 -5.20
C PHE A 72 -6.55 5.87 -6.45
N LYS A 73 -7.62 6.37 -7.10
CA LYS A 73 -7.47 7.28 -8.23
C LYS A 73 -6.77 8.56 -7.79
N HIS A 74 -5.83 9.00 -8.62
CA HIS A 74 -4.96 10.11 -8.29
C HIS A 74 -5.67 11.44 -8.55
N LYS A 75 -5.24 12.46 -7.82
CA LYS A 75 -5.60 13.85 -8.12
C LYS A 75 -4.57 14.45 -9.08
N THR A 76 -5.00 15.39 -9.90
CA THR A 76 -4.06 16.25 -10.64
C THR A 76 -3.50 17.34 -9.74
N VAL A 77 -2.46 18.04 -10.21
CA VAL A 77 -1.90 19.19 -9.49
C VAL A 77 -2.95 20.31 -9.32
N GLU A 78 -3.81 20.51 -10.32
CA GLU A 78 -4.87 21.51 -10.30
C GLU A 78 -5.88 21.22 -9.17
N GLU A 79 -6.37 19.98 -9.07
CA GLU A 79 -7.30 19.57 -8.01
C GLU A 79 -6.66 19.68 -6.60
N ALA A 80 -5.36 19.41 -6.51
CA ALA A 80 -4.62 19.59 -5.26
C ALA A 80 -4.49 21.08 -4.88
N TYR A 81 -4.37 21.98 -5.86
CA TYR A 81 -4.37 23.43 -5.60
C TYR A 81 -5.72 23.93 -5.12
N GLU A 82 -6.83 23.46 -5.70
CA GLU A 82 -8.18 23.82 -5.24
C GLU A 82 -8.36 23.49 -3.75
N THR A 83 -7.88 22.32 -3.33
CA THR A 83 -7.87 21.92 -1.91
C THR A 83 -7.01 22.87 -1.06
N GLY A 84 -5.83 23.28 -1.59
CA GLY A 84 -4.95 24.25 -0.94
C GLY A 84 -5.58 25.64 -0.80
N GLU A 85 -6.32 26.10 -1.79
CA GLU A 85 -7.06 27.37 -1.76
C GLU A 85 -8.20 27.34 -0.73
N GLU A 86 -8.92 26.22 -0.64
CA GLU A 86 -9.94 26.02 0.40
C GLU A 86 -9.34 26.09 1.80
N ILE A 87 -8.20 25.41 2.02
CA ILE A 87 -7.44 25.49 3.29
C ILE A 87 -7.07 26.93 3.61
N MET A 88 -6.48 27.66 2.65
CA MET A 88 -6.09 29.05 2.83
C MET A 88 -7.28 29.94 3.20
N LYS A 89 -8.43 29.74 2.55
CA LYS A 89 -9.68 30.46 2.87
C LYS A 89 -10.17 30.15 4.28
N LEU A 90 -10.17 28.88 4.69
CA LEU A 90 -10.65 28.46 6.01
C LEU A 90 -9.81 29.01 7.17
N VAL A 91 -8.51 29.20 6.96
CA VAL A 91 -7.60 29.75 7.99
C VAL A 91 -7.29 31.24 7.82
N GLY A 92 -7.87 31.89 6.81
CA GLY A 92 -7.64 33.31 6.50
C GLY A 92 -6.21 33.62 6.01
N ALA A 93 -5.48 32.64 5.48
CA ALA A 93 -4.16 32.84 4.92
C ALA A 93 -4.25 33.44 3.51
N LYS A 94 -3.51 34.53 3.25
CA LYS A 94 -3.52 35.22 1.95
C LYS A 94 -2.48 34.71 0.95
N ASN A 95 -1.48 33.97 1.42
CA ASN A 95 -0.42 33.39 0.63
C ASN A 95 0.22 32.21 1.39
N ILE A 96 1.11 31.47 0.71
CA ILE A 96 1.79 30.31 1.29
C ILE A 96 2.68 30.66 2.49
N GLN A 97 3.25 31.88 2.53
CA GLN A 97 4.05 32.34 3.66
C GLN A 97 3.18 32.47 4.91
N ALA A 98 2.00 33.08 4.80
CA ALA A 98 1.03 33.17 5.88
C ALA A 98 0.52 31.77 6.29
N LEU A 99 0.26 30.89 5.31
CA LEU A 99 -0.17 29.52 5.59
C LEU A 99 0.87 28.75 6.42
N ARG A 100 2.17 28.92 6.14
CA ARG A 100 3.27 28.28 6.91
C ARG A 100 3.38 28.78 8.34
N GLN A 101 2.81 29.94 8.67
CA GLN A 101 2.78 30.46 10.05
C GLN A 101 1.57 29.93 10.84
N ILE A 102 0.64 29.24 10.20
CA ILE A 102 -0.52 28.66 10.88
C ILE A 102 -0.05 27.46 11.72
N PRO A 103 -0.39 27.38 13.01
CA PRO A 103 -0.09 26.22 13.83
C PRO A 103 -0.65 24.94 13.20
N ALA A 104 0.16 23.88 13.17
CA ALA A 104 -0.23 22.60 12.54
C ALA A 104 -1.57 22.07 13.07
N GLN A 105 -1.83 22.18 14.38
CA GLN A 105 -3.11 21.75 14.96
C GLN A 105 -4.32 22.46 14.34
N LYS A 106 -4.22 23.76 14.02
CA LYS A 106 -5.32 24.48 13.34
C LYS A 106 -5.59 23.94 11.94
N LEU A 107 -4.55 23.48 11.24
CA LEU A 107 -4.71 22.84 9.93
C LEU A 107 -5.40 21.47 10.07
N VAL A 108 -5.08 20.72 11.12
CA VAL A 108 -5.75 19.45 11.44
C VAL A 108 -7.22 19.67 11.80
N ASP A 109 -7.52 20.68 12.62
CA ASP A 109 -8.86 20.98 13.11
C ASP A 109 -9.84 21.39 11.99
N ILE A 110 -9.32 21.89 10.86
CA ILE A 110 -10.16 22.24 9.70
C ILE A 110 -10.37 21.09 8.71
N LEU A 111 -9.64 19.97 8.83
CA LEU A 111 -9.76 18.85 7.89
C LEU A 111 -11.21 18.33 7.73
N PRO A 112 -12.02 18.20 8.80
CA PRO A 112 -13.42 17.80 8.65
C PRO A 112 -14.30 18.81 7.92
N LYS A 113 -13.84 20.05 7.75
CA LYS A 113 -14.55 21.13 7.04
C LYS A 113 -14.22 21.19 5.55
N LEU A 114 -13.18 20.48 5.12
CA LEU A 114 -12.80 20.45 3.70
C LEU A 114 -13.83 19.69 2.89
N SER A 115 -14.13 20.23 1.71
CA SER A 115 -15.10 19.64 0.81
C SER A 115 -14.57 18.33 0.25
N LYS A 116 -15.32 17.24 0.41
CA LYS A 116 -15.07 16.01 -0.36
C LYS A 116 -15.69 16.16 -1.73
N HIS A 117 -14.86 16.46 -2.72
CA HIS A 117 -15.31 16.61 -4.11
C HIS A 117 -15.75 15.29 -4.75
N ASP A 118 -15.26 14.14 -4.26
CA ASP A 118 -15.64 12.80 -4.70
C ASP A 118 -15.21 11.72 -3.68
N ASN A 119 -15.22 10.44 -4.13
CA ASN A 119 -14.89 9.25 -3.33
C ASN A 119 -13.38 8.93 -3.24
N ARG A 120 -12.49 9.78 -3.77
CA ARG A 120 -11.03 9.60 -3.66
C ARG A 120 -10.52 10.04 -2.29
N LEU A 121 -9.30 9.64 -1.95
CA LEU A 121 -8.61 10.18 -0.78
C LEU A 121 -8.45 11.70 -0.90
N LEU A 122 -8.73 12.43 0.18
CA LEU A 122 -8.60 13.89 0.22
C LEU A 122 -7.13 14.31 0.00
N PHE A 123 -6.21 13.67 0.74
CA PHE A 123 -4.78 13.77 0.51
C PHE A 123 -4.25 12.39 0.14
N GLY A 124 -3.60 12.32 -1.01
CA GLY A 124 -2.92 11.14 -1.52
C GLY A 124 -1.88 11.56 -2.55
N PRO A 125 -1.19 10.58 -3.18
CA PRO A 125 -0.25 10.89 -4.26
C PRO A 125 -0.93 11.64 -5.41
N VAL A 126 -0.22 12.62 -5.95
CA VAL A 126 -0.66 13.52 -7.03
C VAL A 126 0.17 13.25 -8.28
N VAL A 127 -0.46 13.31 -9.46
CA VAL A 127 0.27 13.28 -10.75
C VAL A 127 0.93 14.62 -10.96
N ASP A 128 2.23 14.73 -10.69
CA ASP A 128 2.97 16.00 -10.65
C ASP A 128 4.07 16.13 -11.72
N GLY A 129 4.24 15.10 -12.55
CA GLY A 129 5.28 15.02 -13.57
C GLY A 129 6.69 14.82 -13.01
N PHE A 130 6.84 14.58 -11.69
CA PHE A 130 8.13 14.39 -11.04
C PHE A 130 8.18 13.10 -10.22
N VAL A 131 7.33 12.97 -9.20
CA VAL A 131 7.14 11.72 -8.46
C VAL A 131 6.29 10.76 -9.28
N LEU A 132 5.22 11.24 -9.91
CA LEU A 132 4.38 10.44 -10.79
C LEU A 132 4.16 11.18 -12.11
N GLU A 133 4.53 10.54 -13.21
CA GLU A 133 4.30 11.05 -14.56
C GLU A 133 2.86 10.86 -15.02
N ASP A 134 2.14 9.90 -14.43
CA ASP A 134 0.75 9.57 -14.72
C ASP A 134 0.11 8.89 -13.50
N THR A 135 -1.17 8.53 -13.59
CA THR A 135 -1.86 7.75 -12.58
C THR A 135 -1.26 6.34 -12.47
N LEU A 136 -1.36 5.73 -11.28
CA LEU A 136 -0.89 4.35 -11.07
C LEU A 136 -1.61 3.32 -11.97
N ASP A 137 -2.86 3.56 -12.33
CA ASP A 137 -3.61 2.70 -13.25
C ASP A 137 -2.98 2.72 -14.65
N GLU A 138 -2.72 3.91 -15.19
CA GLU A 138 -2.13 4.07 -16.54
C GLU A 138 -0.67 3.59 -16.58
N LEU A 139 0.10 3.84 -15.50
CA LEU A 139 1.47 3.32 -15.34
C LEU A 139 1.48 1.78 -15.35
N ALA A 140 0.55 1.14 -14.64
CA ALA A 140 0.44 -0.31 -14.64
C ALA A 140 -0.01 -0.87 -16.01
N LYS A 141 -1.00 -0.24 -16.65
CA LYS A 141 -1.51 -0.66 -17.97
C LYS A 141 -0.43 -0.64 -19.05
N ARG A 142 0.46 0.35 -19.03
CA ARG A 142 1.58 0.45 -19.99
C ARG A 142 2.84 -0.33 -19.59
N GLY A 143 2.84 -0.98 -18.42
CA GLY A 143 3.99 -1.76 -17.93
C GLY A 143 5.09 -0.93 -17.28
N ASP A 144 4.85 0.35 -16.99
CA ASP A 144 5.83 1.29 -16.41
C ASP A 144 5.98 1.18 -14.88
N VAL A 145 5.63 0.03 -14.33
CA VAL A 145 5.87 -0.35 -12.94
C VAL A 145 7.19 -1.14 -12.90
N GLN A 146 8.01 -0.94 -11.87
CA GLN A 146 9.31 -1.64 -11.76
C GLN A 146 9.18 -3.16 -11.94
N ASP A 147 10.10 -3.76 -12.70
CA ASP A 147 10.11 -5.21 -12.95
C ASP A 147 10.79 -5.97 -11.80
N ILE A 148 10.06 -6.07 -10.68
CA ILE A 148 10.47 -6.72 -9.43
C ILE A 148 9.43 -7.76 -9.00
N PRO A 149 9.77 -8.69 -8.11
CA PRO A 149 8.81 -9.60 -7.51
C PRO A 149 7.86 -8.87 -6.55
N TYR A 150 6.61 -9.34 -6.48
CA TYR A 150 5.56 -8.74 -5.65
C TYR A 150 4.85 -9.77 -4.76
N ILE A 151 4.54 -9.39 -3.52
CA ILE A 151 3.39 -9.95 -2.78
C ILE A 151 2.30 -8.88 -2.74
N ILE A 152 1.06 -9.25 -3.04
CA ILE A 152 -0.09 -8.36 -2.85
C ILE A 152 -1.25 -9.14 -2.24
N GLY A 153 -1.99 -8.52 -1.33
CA GLY A 153 -3.13 -9.18 -0.71
C GLY A 153 -4.11 -8.23 -0.05
N ALA A 154 -5.20 -8.83 0.44
CA ALA A 154 -6.29 -8.12 1.08
C ALA A 154 -6.91 -8.96 2.20
N ASN A 155 -7.72 -8.31 3.03
CA ASN A 155 -8.42 -8.99 4.11
C ASN A 155 -9.84 -9.43 3.72
N GLY A 156 -10.38 -10.38 4.46
CA GLY A 156 -11.71 -10.96 4.33
C GLY A 156 -12.84 -9.95 4.29
N ASN A 157 -12.79 -9.01 5.23
CA ASN A 157 -13.80 -8.00 5.48
C ASN A 157 -13.14 -6.62 5.42
N ASP A 158 -12.36 -6.44 4.36
CA ASP A 158 -11.66 -5.18 4.08
C ASP A 158 -12.63 -4.01 3.89
N PHE A 159 -12.10 -2.81 3.76
CA PHE A 159 -12.88 -1.57 3.70
C PHE A 159 -14.01 -1.64 2.65
N GLY A 160 -15.25 -1.39 3.08
CA GLY A 160 -16.43 -1.41 2.22
C GLY A 160 -17.07 -2.78 2.00
N LEU A 161 -16.70 -3.79 2.80
CA LEU A 161 -17.28 -5.13 2.72
C LEU A 161 -17.81 -5.59 4.10
N GLY A 162 -19.05 -6.07 4.14
CA GLY A 162 -19.66 -6.63 5.35
C GLY A 162 -19.06 -7.98 5.77
N VAL A 163 -19.29 -8.38 7.04
CA VAL A 163 -18.76 -9.63 7.61
C VAL A 163 -19.25 -10.88 6.86
N ASP A 164 -20.49 -10.85 6.38
CA ASP A 164 -21.13 -11.96 5.66
C ASP A 164 -21.02 -11.82 4.14
N GLU A 165 -20.41 -10.74 3.64
CA GLU A 165 -20.29 -10.53 2.21
C GLU A 165 -19.11 -11.32 1.62
N PRO A 166 -19.28 -11.93 0.44
CA PRO A 166 -18.20 -12.68 -0.18
C PRO A 166 -17.06 -11.74 -0.59
N MET A 167 -15.84 -12.12 -0.19
CA MET A 167 -14.60 -11.37 -0.45
C MET A 167 -14.41 -10.93 -1.91
N ARG A 168 -14.91 -11.71 -2.87
CA ARG A 168 -14.84 -11.39 -4.30
C ARG A 168 -15.56 -10.09 -4.69
N LYS A 169 -16.45 -9.59 -3.83
CA LYS A 169 -17.08 -8.27 -4.00
C LYS A 169 -16.17 -7.11 -3.58
N SER A 170 -15.11 -7.38 -2.82
CA SER A 170 -14.14 -6.36 -2.41
C SER A 170 -13.42 -5.77 -3.62
N LYS A 171 -13.35 -4.43 -3.67
CA LYS A 171 -12.53 -3.74 -4.66
C LYS A 171 -11.05 -4.00 -4.48
N TYR A 172 -10.59 -4.29 -3.26
CA TYR A 172 -9.22 -4.71 -3.00
C TYR A 172 -8.93 -6.07 -3.67
N TYR A 173 -9.83 -7.04 -3.50
CA TYR A 173 -9.71 -8.36 -4.11
C TYR A 173 -9.58 -8.29 -5.64
N GLN A 174 -10.45 -7.50 -6.28
CA GLN A 174 -10.40 -7.37 -7.73
C GLN A 174 -9.15 -6.60 -8.18
N SER A 175 -8.82 -5.50 -7.51
CA SER A 175 -7.69 -4.64 -7.90
C SER A 175 -6.33 -5.34 -7.84
N MET A 176 -6.13 -6.26 -6.88
CA MET A 176 -4.88 -7.02 -6.79
C MET A 176 -4.74 -8.06 -7.91
N ILE A 177 -5.86 -8.65 -8.34
CA ILE A 177 -5.90 -9.60 -9.46
C ILE A 177 -5.63 -8.86 -10.77
N ASP A 178 -6.28 -7.72 -10.97
CA ASP A 178 -6.11 -6.92 -12.19
C ASP A 178 -4.67 -6.44 -12.33
N PHE A 179 -4.05 -6.01 -11.23
CA PHE A 179 -2.62 -5.67 -11.22
C PHE A 179 -1.74 -6.86 -11.58
N ALA A 180 -1.98 -8.04 -11.01
CA ALA A 180 -1.22 -9.25 -11.33
C ALA A 180 -1.40 -9.66 -12.81
N ASN A 181 -2.61 -9.54 -13.36
CA ASN A 181 -2.89 -9.79 -14.77
C ASN A 181 -2.11 -8.83 -15.67
N LEU A 182 -2.13 -7.52 -15.40
CA LEU A 182 -1.34 -6.54 -16.16
C LEU A 182 0.16 -6.87 -16.11
N ARG A 183 0.68 -7.24 -14.93
CA ARG A 183 2.09 -7.66 -14.79
C ARG A 183 2.40 -8.90 -15.62
N ASN A 184 1.52 -9.89 -15.65
CA ASN A 184 1.67 -11.09 -16.46
C ASN A 184 1.63 -10.79 -17.97
N GLN A 185 0.76 -9.90 -18.42
CA GLN A 185 0.69 -9.44 -19.82
C GLN A 185 2.00 -8.79 -20.28
N HIS A 186 2.67 -8.09 -19.38
CA HIS A 186 3.99 -7.47 -19.62
C HIS A 186 5.18 -8.42 -19.35
N GLN A 187 4.93 -9.73 -19.17
CA GLN A 187 5.95 -10.74 -18.86
C GLN A 187 6.81 -10.38 -17.64
N GLY A 188 6.20 -9.73 -16.66
CA GLY A 188 6.88 -9.25 -15.48
C GLY A 188 7.33 -10.37 -14.54
N LYS A 189 8.25 -10.02 -13.63
CA LYS A 189 8.61 -10.89 -12.51
C LYS A 189 7.40 -11.33 -11.66
N PRO A 190 7.54 -12.44 -10.93
CA PRO A 190 6.44 -13.09 -10.24
C PRO A 190 5.63 -12.18 -9.31
N THR A 191 4.30 -12.30 -9.39
CA THR A 191 3.37 -11.71 -8.42
C THR A 191 2.68 -12.82 -7.63
N TYR A 192 2.74 -12.74 -6.30
CA TYR A 192 2.14 -13.69 -5.36
C TYR A 192 0.93 -13.05 -4.69
N LEU A 193 -0.23 -13.70 -4.79
CA LEU A 193 -1.46 -13.21 -4.18
C LEU A 193 -1.73 -13.91 -2.85
N TYR A 194 -2.22 -13.17 -1.84
CA TYR A 194 -2.78 -13.73 -0.63
C TYR A 194 -4.10 -13.09 -0.21
N LEU A 195 -4.83 -13.81 0.62
CA LEU A 195 -5.99 -13.33 1.35
C LEU A 195 -5.89 -13.73 2.81
N PHE A 196 -6.07 -12.76 3.68
CA PHE A 196 -6.22 -13.00 5.11
C PHE A 196 -7.70 -12.99 5.48
N ASN A 197 -8.26 -14.15 5.79
CA ASN A 197 -9.68 -14.32 6.09
C ASN A 197 -9.94 -15.05 7.42
N ARG A 198 -8.94 -15.04 8.32
CA ARG A 198 -9.11 -15.48 9.69
C ARG A 198 -10.00 -14.48 10.43
N LYS A 199 -11.18 -14.92 10.87
CA LYS A 199 -12.03 -14.14 11.78
C LYS A 199 -11.31 -13.97 13.10
N LEU A 200 -11.07 -12.76 13.59
CA LEU A 200 -10.30 -12.61 14.84
C LEU A 200 -11.13 -13.11 16.06
N PRO A 201 -10.50 -13.65 17.10
CA PRO A 201 -11.21 -14.05 18.31
C PRO A 201 -11.68 -12.82 19.11
N SER A 202 -12.61 -13.07 20.04
CA SER A 202 -13.17 -12.09 20.99
C SER A 202 -14.19 -11.08 20.45
N ASP A 203 -14.47 -11.02 19.15
CA ASP A 203 -15.61 -10.29 18.58
C ASP A 203 -16.03 -10.82 17.18
N ASP A 204 -17.05 -10.20 16.60
CA ASP A 204 -17.60 -10.56 15.28
C ASP A 204 -17.10 -9.63 14.15
N ALA A 205 -15.99 -8.91 14.35
CA ALA A 205 -15.48 -7.95 13.36
C ALA A 205 -14.91 -8.63 12.09
N GLY A 206 -14.78 -9.96 12.10
CA GLY A 206 -14.24 -10.73 10.99
C GLY A 206 -12.75 -10.46 10.76
N ALA A 207 -12.32 -10.57 9.51
CA ALA A 207 -10.98 -10.18 9.07
C ALA A 207 -11.00 -8.74 8.55
N PHE A 208 -11.19 -7.78 9.47
CA PHE A 208 -11.34 -6.36 9.12
C PHE A 208 -10.04 -5.76 8.53
N HIS A 209 -10.15 -4.57 7.94
CA HIS A 209 -9.00 -3.83 7.39
C HIS A 209 -7.87 -3.69 8.43
N SER A 210 -6.65 -4.14 8.12
CA SER A 210 -5.45 -4.19 8.99
C SER A 210 -5.37 -5.32 10.04
N ALA A 211 -6.38 -6.20 10.10
CA ALA A 211 -6.42 -7.30 11.07
C ALA A 211 -5.24 -8.30 10.94
N GLU A 212 -4.61 -8.39 9.78
CA GLU A 212 -3.49 -9.28 9.50
C GLU A 212 -2.15 -8.76 10.06
N LEU A 213 -2.06 -7.48 10.42
CA LEU A 213 -0.80 -6.87 10.86
C LEU A 213 -0.21 -7.57 12.10
N TRP A 214 -1.03 -7.95 13.09
CA TRP A 214 -0.52 -8.67 14.25
C TRP A 214 0.10 -10.02 13.88
N TYR A 215 -0.48 -10.72 12.90
CA TYR A 215 -0.01 -12.00 12.41
C TYR A 215 1.28 -11.84 11.61
N MET A 216 1.30 -10.88 10.67
CA MET A 216 2.44 -10.60 9.81
C MET A 216 3.67 -10.13 10.60
N PHE A 217 3.48 -9.30 11.63
CA PHE A 217 4.57 -8.84 12.49
C PHE A 217 4.97 -9.82 13.61
N GLY A 218 4.25 -10.93 13.82
CA GLY A 218 4.52 -11.84 14.92
C GLY A 218 4.24 -11.23 16.31
N THR A 219 3.28 -10.30 16.39
CA THR A 219 3.02 -9.49 17.59
C THR A 219 1.70 -9.85 18.29
N LEU A 220 1.17 -11.05 18.05
CA LEU A 220 -0.09 -11.53 18.65
C LEU A 220 -0.12 -11.39 20.18
N SER A 221 1.02 -11.60 20.86
CA SER A 221 1.14 -11.44 22.32
C SER A 221 0.95 -10.01 22.84
N ARG A 222 0.96 -9.01 21.94
CA ARG A 222 0.67 -7.59 22.24
C ARG A 222 -0.76 -7.20 21.87
N CYS A 223 -1.54 -8.11 21.32
CA CYS A 223 -2.96 -7.89 21.04
C CYS A 223 -3.76 -8.18 22.32
N TRP A 224 -4.79 -7.38 22.59
CA TRP A 224 -5.70 -7.57 23.73
C TRP A 224 -6.70 -8.72 23.52
N ARG A 225 -6.75 -9.30 22.32
CA ARG A 225 -7.66 -10.39 21.99
C ARG A 225 -7.14 -11.72 22.54
N GLU A 226 -8.06 -12.61 22.86
CA GLU A 226 -7.76 -13.96 23.32
C GLU A 226 -7.37 -14.85 22.13
N MET A 227 -6.13 -14.68 21.67
CA MET A 227 -5.60 -15.40 20.51
C MET A 227 -5.56 -16.91 20.74
N GLU A 228 -6.07 -17.67 19.78
CA GLU A 228 -6.12 -19.12 19.81
C GLU A 228 -4.79 -19.74 19.34
N VAL A 229 -4.55 -21.02 19.64
CA VAL A 229 -3.35 -21.74 19.19
C VAL A 229 -3.17 -21.69 17.66
N ARG A 230 -4.26 -21.68 16.89
CA ARG A 230 -4.20 -21.54 15.43
C ARG A 230 -3.68 -20.18 14.99
N ASP A 231 -3.91 -19.12 15.76
CA ASP A 231 -3.50 -17.76 15.38
C ASP A 231 -1.98 -17.65 15.39
N TYR A 232 -1.33 -18.23 16.40
CA TYR A 232 0.13 -18.35 16.45
C TYR A 232 0.69 -19.14 15.27
N LYS A 233 0.04 -20.23 14.85
CA LYS A 233 0.47 -21.00 13.67
C LYS A 233 0.35 -20.18 12.37
N ILE A 234 -0.74 -19.44 12.20
CA ILE A 234 -0.92 -18.55 11.04
C ILE A 234 0.14 -17.46 11.04
N SER A 235 0.42 -16.87 12.21
CA SER A 235 1.45 -15.86 12.36
C SER A 235 2.84 -16.41 12.01
N ASP A 236 3.20 -17.60 12.48
CA ASP A 236 4.46 -18.26 12.12
C ASP A 236 4.56 -18.49 10.60
N GLU A 237 3.46 -18.88 9.95
CA GLU A 237 3.41 -19.02 8.50
C GLU A 237 3.61 -17.70 7.76
N MET A 238 2.94 -16.63 8.21
CA MET A 238 3.06 -15.30 7.59
C MET A 238 4.45 -14.72 7.79
N VAL A 239 4.99 -14.73 9.02
CA VAL A 239 6.36 -14.26 9.30
C VAL A 239 7.38 -15.02 8.46
N SER A 240 7.23 -16.35 8.36
CA SER A 240 8.09 -17.16 7.50
C SER A 240 7.99 -16.77 6.02
N ALA A 241 6.76 -16.60 5.51
CA ALA A 241 6.56 -16.28 4.10
C ALA A 241 7.10 -14.89 3.72
N TRP A 242 6.84 -13.87 4.54
CA TRP A 242 7.35 -12.51 4.32
C TRP A 242 8.88 -12.48 4.36
N THR A 243 9.48 -13.11 5.37
CA THR A 243 10.95 -13.11 5.50
C THR A 243 11.64 -13.95 4.42
N ASN A 244 11.04 -15.07 3.98
CA ASN A 244 11.54 -15.83 2.85
C ASN A 244 11.49 -15.01 1.56
N PHE A 245 10.36 -14.35 1.30
CA PHE A 245 10.22 -13.50 0.13
C PHE A 245 11.25 -12.37 0.12
N MET A 246 11.47 -11.68 1.25
CA MET A 246 12.50 -10.66 1.39
C MET A 246 13.91 -11.18 1.09
N LYS A 247 14.20 -12.44 1.45
CA LYS A 247 15.49 -13.09 1.20
C LYS A 247 15.67 -13.52 -0.26
N SER A 248 14.70 -14.25 -0.83
CA SER A 248 14.89 -15.01 -2.08
C SER A 248 13.95 -14.65 -3.21
N SER A 249 13.00 -13.73 -3.01
CA SER A 249 11.87 -13.44 -3.91
C SER A 249 10.77 -14.51 -3.92
N GLU A 250 10.93 -15.58 -3.14
CA GLU A 250 9.95 -16.66 -3.06
C GLU A 250 9.41 -16.76 -1.63
N PRO A 251 8.08 -16.73 -1.41
CA PRO A 251 7.51 -16.87 -0.08
C PRO A 251 7.65 -18.31 0.49
N GLY A 252 7.89 -19.30 -0.37
CA GLY A 252 8.10 -20.70 0.01
C GLY A 252 6.81 -21.50 0.27
N LYS A 253 6.95 -22.70 0.86
CA LYS A 253 5.85 -23.63 1.20
C LYS A 253 4.84 -23.90 0.07
N GLY A 254 5.33 -23.98 -1.17
CA GLY A 254 4.49 -24.24 -2.34
C GLY A 254 3.53 -23.10 -2.71
N TRP A 255 3.72 -21.89 -2.16
CA TRP A 255 2.99 -20.71 -2.60
C TRP A 255 3.46 -20.34 -4.01
N LYS A 256 2.59 -20.59 -4.99
CA LYS A 256 2.86 -20.39 -6.42
C LYS A 256 2.59 -18.93 -6.81
N PRO A 257 3.32 -18.39 -7.80
CA PRO A 257 2.94 -17.13 -8.39
C PRO A 257 1.59 -17.25 -9.09
N TYR A 258 0.86 -16.16 -9.11
CA TYR A 258 -0.45 -16.07 -9.74
C TYR A 258 -0.29 -15.86 -11.25
N THR A 259 -1.01 -16.67 -12.04
CA THR A 259 -1.27 -16.43 -13.46
C THR A 259 -2.75 -16.65 -13.77
N GLU A 260 -3.20 -16.25 -14.96
CA GLU A 260 -4.59 -16.53 -15.38
C GLU A 260 -4.83 -18.05 -15.48
N GLU A 261 -3.83 -18.83 -15.92
CA GLU A 261 -3.90 -20.30 -16.01
C GLU A 261 -3.79 -20.98 -14.64
N ASN A 262 -3.07 -20.35 -13.71
CA ASN A 262 -2.87 -20.84 -12.34
C ASN A 262 -3.21 -19.72 -11.35
N SER A 263 -4.50 -19.50 -11.14
CA SER A 263 -5.07 -18.46 -10.28
C SER A 263 -4.88 -18.73 -8.78
N PHE A 264 -3.68 -19.15 -8.38
CA PHE A 264 -3.34 -19.49 -7.00
C PHE A 264 -3.35 -18.23 -6.13
N ILE A 265 -4.14 -18.27 -5.06
CA ILE A 265 -4.18 -17.24 -4.01
C ILE A 265 -3.99 -17.95 -2.66
N ARG A 266 -2.97 -17.52 -1.90
CA ARG A 266 -2.71 -18.09 -0.58
C ARG A 266 -3.77 -17.63 0.40
N MET A 267 -4.51 -18.55 1.01
CA MET A 267 -5.48 -18.25 2.05
C MET A 267 -4.86 -18.42 3.44
N PHE A 268 -5.07 -17.45 4.32
CA PHE A 268 -4.84 -17.56 5.76
C PHE A 268 -6.21 -17.54 6.45
N LEU A 269 -6.56 -18.61 7.17
CA LEU A 269 -7.92 -18.91 7.67
C LEU A 269 -7.96 -19.17 9.18
#